data_AF-A0A6V8PL48-F1
#
_entry.id   AF-A0A6V8PL48-F1
#
_cell.length_a   1.000
_cell.length_b   1.000
_cell.length_c   1.000
_cell.angle_alpha   90.00
_cell.angle_beta   90.00
_cell.angle_gamma   90.00
#
_symmetry.space_group_name_H-M   'P 1'
#
loop_
_entity.id
_entity.type
_entity.pdbx_description
1 polymer ?
#
loop_
_entity_poly.entity_id
_entity_poly.type
_entity_poly.pdbx_seq_one_letter_code
_entity_poly.pdbx_strand_id
1 'polypeptide(L)'
;MENLIFGGGGTPFHSGGKEVPSDPIFGGLDTTSGALSYLGEAKQGVSHRNHIYPQDAHPGQETALMVNVGDSVRADHLFAYYTTDGTDPCGSRGKAIQGFTVSFTRESSKWDPLIWGYREEWKGIIPPQADGTKVRYIIEAWDSLGDKSFFADNNASDSLQATRFSYL
;
A
#
# COMPACT_ATOMS: atom_id res chain seq x y z
N MET A 1 38.33 44.98 -44.80
CA MET A 1 38.00 44.01 -45.88
C MET A 1 38.14 42.64 -45.26
N GLU A 2 37.01 41.97 -45.13
CA GLU A 2 36.71 40.90 -44.18
C GLU A 2 37.26 39.53 -44.60
N ASN A 3 37.50 38.71 -43.58
CA ASN A 3 38.06 37.36 -43.66
C ASN A 3 37.06 36.31 -44.16
N LEU A 4 37.60 35.28 -44.83
CA LEU A 4 36.97 33.98 -45.10
C LEU A 4 36.53 33.27 -43.81
N ILE A 5 35.34 32.63 -43.81
CA ILE A 5 35.09 31.34 -43.14
C ILE A 5 34.14 30.47 -43.99
N PHE A 6 34.53 29.21 -44.18
CA PHE A 6 33.84 28.14 -44.90
C PHE A 6 32.54 27.70 -44.21
N GLY A 7 31.46 27.61 -44.97
CA GLY A 7 30.17 27.08 -44.53
C GLY A 7 29.99 25.59 -44.87
N GLY A 8 29.50 24.84 -43.88
CA GLY A 8 28.38 23.91 -44.02
C GLY A 8 28.63 22.54 -44.65
N GLY A 9 28.64 21.49 -43.81
CA GLY A 9 28.57 20.11 -44.30
C GLY A 9 28.59 19.04 -43.22
N GLY A 10 27.97 19.27 -42.05
CA GLY A 10 27.81 18.23 -41.03
C GLY A 10 26.52 17.45 -41.27
N THR A 11 26.63 16.20 -41.74
CA THR A 11 25.52 15.24 -41.81
C THR A 11 24.96 14.96 -40.42
N PRO A 12 23.63 14.94 -40.21
CA PRO A 12 23.07 14.50 -38.94
C PRO A 12 23.26 12.99 -38.80
N PHE A 13 24.05 12.58 -37.80
CA PHE A 13 24.08 11.21 -37.30
C PHE A 13 22.66 10.85 -36.84
N HIS A 14 21.95 10.04 -37.62
CA HIS A 14 20.76 9.36 -37.16
C HIS A 14 21.22 8.24 -36.22
N SER A 15 21.20 8.49 -34.91
CA SER A 15 21.27 7.40 -33.93
C SER A 15 19.96 6.63 -34.03
N GLY A 16 19.92 5.64 -34.90
CA GLY A 16 18.90 4.61 -34.92
C GLY A 16 19.00 3.74 -33.66
N GLY A 17 18.68 4.32 -32.51
CA GLY A 17 18.26 3.55 -31.36
C GLY A 17 16.93 2.94 -31.75
N LYS A 18 16.92 1.64 -32.04
CA LYS A 18 15.69 0.87 -32.25
C LYS A 18 14.89 1.07 -30.96
N GLU A 19 13.81 1.86 -31.00
CA GLU A 19 12.86 1.90 -29.89
C GLU A 19 12.40 0.47 -29.68
N VAL A 20 12.84 -0.11 -28.57
CA VAL A 20 12.34 -1.40 -28.11
C VAL A 20 10.91 -1.09 -27.69
N PRO A 21 9.88 -1.68 -28.33
CA PRO A 21 8.52 -1.51 -27.87
C PRO A 21 8.47 -1.98 -26.41
N SER A 22 8.11 -1.08 -25.49
CA SER A 22 7.91 -1.45 -24.09
C SER A 22 6.84 -2.52 -24.06
N ASP A 23 7.21 -3.73 -23.68
CA ASP A 23 6.29 -4.84 -23.58
C ASP A 23 5.46 -4.64 -22.30
N PRO A 24 4.12 -4.47 -22.40
CA PRO A 24 3.29 -4.15 -21.25
C PRO A 24 3.08 -5.32 -20.28
N ILE A 25 3.87 -6.41 -20.36
CA ILE A 25 3.82 -7.54 -19.42
C ILE A 25 3.84 -7.08 -17.96
N PHE A 26 4.50 -5.96 -17.66
CA PHE A 26 4.59 -5.38 -16.31
C PHE A 26 3.85 -4.05 -16.14
N GLY A 27 2.91 -3.70 -17.03
CA GLY A 27 2.11 -2.48 -16.89
C GLY A 27 2.93 -1.18 -16.87
N GLY A 28 4.07 -1.14 -17.55
CA GLY A 28 4.96 0.04 -17.61
C GLY A 28 5.98 0.15 -16.48
N LEU A 29 6.04 -0.83 -15.56
CA LEU A 29 7.04 -0.89 -14.48
C LEU A 29 8.49 -1.08 -14.97
N ASP A 30 8.67 -1.45 -16.24
CA ASP A 30 9.96 -1.53 -16.93
C ASP A 30 10.57 -0.14 -17.21
N THR A 31 9.77 0.92 -17.08
CA THR A 31 10.22 2.31 -17.17
C THR A 31 10.42 2.93 -15.78
N THR A 32 11.42 3.80 -15.64
CA THR A 32 11.63 4.55 -14.39
C THR A 32 10.39 5.36 -14.01
N SER A 33 9.73 6.00 -14.98
CA SER A 33 8.51 6.78 -14.74
C SER A 33 7.35 5.92 -14.26
N GLY A 34 7.11 4.76 -14.89
CA GLY A 34 6.04 3.86 -14.48
C GLY A 34 6.29 3.24 -13.11
N ALA A 35 7.53 2.82 -12.84
CA ALA A 35 7.93 2.36 -11.52
C ALA A 35 7.74 3.44 -10.43
N LEU A 36 8.14 4.68 -10.70
CA LEU A 36 7.97 5.79 -9.75
C LEU A 36 6.50 6.12 -9.50
N SER A 37 5.67 6.18 -10.55
CA SER A 37 4.22 6.40 -10.41
C SER A 37 3.57 5.31 -9.56
N TYR A 38 3.83 4.04 -9.86
CA TYR A 38 3.30 2.92 -9.10
C TYR A 38 3.74 2.96 -7.63
N LEU A 39 5.03 3.21 -7.39
CA LEU A 39 5.56 3.32 -6.03
C LEU A 39 4.92 4.48 -5.26
N GLY A 40 4.69 5.62 -5.91
CA GLY A 40 4.02 6.79 -5.35
C GLY A 40 2.56 6.51 -4.99
N GLU A 41 1.77 5.97 -5.91
CA GLU A 41 0.35 5.64 -5.69
C GLU A 41 0.19 4.66 -4.52
N ALA A 42 0.98 3.60 -4.50
CA ALA A 42 0.93 2.59 -3.45
C ALA A 42 1.42 3.12 -2.08
N LYS A 43 1.89 4.36 -2.03
CA LYS A 43 2.44 5.06 -0.87
C LYS A 43 1.55 6.20 -0.39
N GLN A 44 0.65 6.74 -1.20
CA GLN A 44 -0.21 7.87 -0.84
C GLN A 44 -1.42 7.47 0.02
N GLY A 45 -1.97 6.28 -0.19
CA GLY A 45 -3.16 5.80 0.54
C GLY A 45 -2.84 4.98 1.80
N VAL A 46 -3.80 4.13 2.18
CA VAL A 46 -3.60 3.11 3.22
C VAL A 46 -2.90 1.91 2.61
N SER A 47 -1.75 1.51 3.14
CA SER A 47 -0.98 0.38 2.62
C SER A 47 -0.51 -0.57 3.71
N HIS A 48 -0.81 -1.85 3.54
CA HIS A 48 -0.44 -2.93 4.45
C HIS A 48 0.50 -3.94 3.80
N ARG A 49 0.22 -4.38 2.55
CA ARG A 49 1.07 -5.28 1.76
C ARG A 49 1.44 -6.60 2.46
N ASN A 50 0.51 -7.14 3.25
CA ASN A 50 0.73 -8.34 4.06
C ASN A 50 1.97 -8.23 4.98
N HIS A 51 2.26 -7.01 5.45
CA HIS A 51 3.41 -6.74 6.32
C HIS A 51 3.04 -7.10 7.76
N ILE A 52 3.40 -8.32 8.14
CA ILE A 52 3.13 -8.88 9.47
C ILE A 52 4.42 -9.26 10.19
N TYR A 53 4.38 -9.34 11.51
CA TYR A 53 5.49 -9.83 12.32
C TYR A 53 4.98 -10.74 13.46
N PRO A 54 5.53 -11.96 13.64
CA PRO A 54 6.48 -12.62 12.72
C PRO A 54 5.85 -12.90 11.35
N GLN A 55 6.68 -13.02 10.30
CA GLN A 55 6.21 -13.31 8.94
C GLN A 55 5.63 -14.72 8.81
N ASP A 56 6.15 -15.64 9.64
CA ASP A 56 5.63 -16.99 9.84
C ASP A 56 5.09 -17.07 11.28
N ALA A 57 3.79 -16.83 11.43
CA ALA A 57 3.13 -16.86 12.73
C ALA A 57 2.97 -18.32 13.17
N HIS A 58 3.50 -18.65 14.35
CA HIS A 58 3.28 -19.96 14.94
C HIS A 58 2.10 -19.95 15.92
N PRO A 59 1.46 -21.11 16.14
CA PRO A 59 0.41 -21.25 17.14
C PRO A 59 0.85 -20.73 18.50
N GLY A 60 -0.04 -20.02 19.20
CA GLY A 60 0.25 -19.43 20.49
C GLY A 60 1.08 -18.14 20.45
N GLN A 61 1.46 -17.64 19.27
CA GLN A 61 2.16 -16.35 19.12
C GLN A 61 1.21 -15.25 18.67
N GLU A 62 1.38 -14.06 19.24
CA GLU A 62 0.72 -12.86 18.72
C GLU A 62 1.27 -12.47 17.35
N THR A 63 0.46 -11.80 16.54
CA THR A 63 0.86 -11.34 15.21
C THR A 63 0.63 -9.83 15.12
N ALA A 64 1.70 -9.08 14.88
CA ALA A 64 1.63 -7.66 14.61
C ALA A 64 1.28 -7.42 13.15
N LEU A 65 0.34 -6.50 12.91
CA LEU A 65 0.00 -5.95 11.60
C LEU A 65 0.61 -4.55 11.49
N MET A 66 1.40 -4.30 10.45
CA MET A 66 2.01 -2.99 10.19
C MET A 66 1.35 -2.31 9.00
N VAL A 67 0.93 -1.06 9.19
CA VAL A 67 0.22 -0.31 8.16
C VAL A 67 0.84 1.08 8.01
N ASN A 68 0.94 1.54 6.77
CA ASN A 68 1.31 2.90 6.45
C ASN A 68 0.08 3.66 5.97
N VAL A 69 -0.09 4.89 6.44
CA VAL A 69 -1.08 5.84 5.91
C VAL A 69 -0.32 7.01 5.30
N GLY A 70 -0.49 7.22 3.99
CA GLY A 70 0.07 8.36 3.30
C GLY A 70 -0.82 9.60 3.39
N ASP A 71 -0.36 10.70 2.79
CA ASP A 71 -0.93 12.03 2.92
C ASP A 71 -2.25 12.23 2.16
N SER A 72 -2.63 11.33 1.25
CA SER A 72 -3.93 11.40 0.56
C SER A 72 -5.10 10.92 1.43
N VAL A 73 -4.80 10.29 2.58
CA VAL A 73 -5.78 9.81 3.55
C VAL A 73 -5.52 10.42 4.91
N ARG A 74 -6.49 11.18 5.42
CA ARG A 74 -6.51 11.57 6.83
C ARG A 74 -7.16 10.45 7.64
N ALA A 75 -6.47 10.00 8.69
CA ALA A 75 -7.03 9.01 9.60
C ALA A 75 -6.59 9.28 11.05
N ASP A 76 -7.55 9.21 11.96
CA ASP A 76 -7.32 9.16 13.41
C ASP A 76 -7.71 7.80 14.00
N HIS A 77 -8.37 6.94 13.21
CA HIS A 77 -8.70 5.58 13.54
C HIS A 77 -8.21 4.59 12.47
N LEU A 78 -7.61 3.49 12.94
CA LEU A 78 -7.31 2.30 12.14
C LEU A 78 -7.77 1.05 12.89
N PHE A 79 -8.46 0.16 12.19
CA PHE A 79 -8.91 -1.11 12.73
C PHE A 79 -8.71 -2.25 11.73
N ALA A 80 -8.39 -3.43 12.26
CA ALA A 80 -8.49 -4.68 11.54
C ALA A 80 -9.76 -5.41 11.97
N TYR A 81 -10.45 -6.00 10.99
CA TYR A 81 -11.51 -6.97 11.19
C TYR A 81 -10.98 -8.33 10.79
N TYR A 82 -11.09 -9.33 11.67
CA TYR A 82 -10.51 -10.64 11.40
C TYR A 82 -11.40 -11.81 11.85
N THR A 83 -11.28 -12.93 11.16
CA THR A 83 -11.98 -14.19 11.44
C THR A 83 -10.96 -15.32 11.61
N THR A 84 -11.35 -16.34 12.37
CA THR A 84 -10.52 -17.51 12.70
C THR A 84 -11.20 -18.83 12.32
N ASP A 85 -12.44 -18.76 11.84
CA ASP A 85 -13.29 -19.88 11.42
C ASP A 85 -13.26 -20.12 9.89
N GLY A 86 -12.38 -19.40 9.18
CA GLY A 86 -12.24 -19.48 7.73
C GLY A 86 -13.29 -18.70 6.93
N THR A 87 -14.22 -18.01 7.59
CA THR A 87 -15.18 -17.12 6.93
C THR A 87 -14.56 -15.77 6.55
N ASP A 88 -15.25 -14.97 5.74
CA ASP A 88 -14.74 -13.65 5.36
C ASP A 88 -15.02 -12.61 6.46
N PRO A 89 -14.01 -11.80 6.84
CA PRO A 89 -14.20 -10.73 7.80
C PRO A 89 -15.03 -9.59 7.21
N CYS A 90 -15.85 -8.96 8.04
CA CYS A 90 -16.67 -7.82 7.66
C CYS A 90 -16.82 -6.87 8.85
N GLY A 91 -16.74 -5.57 8.59
CA GLY A 91 -16.85 -4.55 9.63
C GLY A 91 -16.71 -3.16 9.07
N SER A 92 -17.09 -2.18 9.89
CA SER A 92 -16.95 -0.77 9.54
C SER A 92 -16.92 0.08 10.81
N ARG A 93 -16.13 1.16 10.77
CA ARG A 93 -16.05 2.19 11.82
C ARG A 93 -15.79 1.61 13.22
N GLY A 94 -14.88 0.64 13.29
CA GLY A 94 -14.41 0.00 14.53
C GLY A 94 -15.32 -1.10 15.05
N LYS A 95 -16.36 -1.48 14.30
CA LYS A 95 -17.33 -2.52 14.68
C LYS A 95 -17.28 -3.67 13.69
N ALA A 96 -16.95 -4.86 14.18
CA ALA A 96 -17.08 -6.09 13.40
C ALA A 96 -18.56 -6.41 13.19
N ILE A 97 -18.94 -6.64 11.94
CA ILE A 97 -20.18 -7.30 11.56
C ILE A 97 -19.97 -8.82 11.61
N GLN A 98 -18.77 -9.26 11.23
CA GLN A 98 -18.36 -10.67 11.25
C GLN A 98 -16.90 -10.79 11.69
N GLY A 99 -16.68 -11.64 12.70
CA GLY A 99 -15.37 -11.85 13.32
C GLY A 99 -15.12 -10.93 14.52
N PHE A 100 -13.86 -10.54 14.67
CA PHE A 100 -13.31 -9.77 15.79
C PHE A 100 -12.69 -8.47 15.30
N THR A 101 -12.39 -7.55 16.23
CA THR A 101 -11.75 -6.27 15.93
C THR A 101 -10.42 -6.11 16.68
N VAL A 102 -9.47 -5.44 16.05
CA VAL A 102 -8.23 -4.95 16.67
C VAL A 102 -8.03 -3.50 16.27
N SER A 103 -7.81 -2.62 17.25
CA SER A 103 -7.42 -1.24 16.99
C SER A 103 -5.92 -1.12 16.79
N PHE A 104 -5.50 -0.14 16.00
CA PHE A 104 -4.10 0.18 15.81
C PHE A 104 -3.69 1.38 16.67
N THR A 105 -2.41 1.42 17.01
CA THR A 105 -1.76 2.59 17.59
C THR A 105 -0.83 3.21 16.55
N ARG A 106 -0.79 4.53 16.46
CA ARG A 106 0.18 5.25 15.63
C ARG A 106 1.55 5.20 16.31
N GLU A 107 2.53 4.61 15.64
CA GLU A 107 3.88 4.43 16.15
C GLU A 107 4.78 5.61 15.78
N SER A 108 4.66 6.13 14.55
CA SER A 108 5.48 7.24 14.09
C SER A 108 4.86 8.01 12.91
N SER A 109 5.42 9.19 12.61
CA SER A 109 5.16 9.95 11.40
C SER A 109 6.49 10.43 10.82
N LYS A 110 6.70 10.20 9.52
CA LYS A 110 7.97 10.45 8.83
C LYS A 110 7.72 11.17 7.52
N TRP A 111 8.59 12.13 7.17
CA TRP A 111 8.60 12.74 5.85
C TRP A 111 9.06 11.71 4.80
N ASP A 112 8.28 11.52 3.73
CA ASP A 112 8.59 10.63 2.61
C ASP A 112 8.80 11.49 1.34
N PRO A 113 10.04 11.59 0.83
CA PRO A 113 10.35 12.45 -0.30
C PRO A 113 9.71 11.98 -1.61
N LEU A 114 9.27 10.71 -1.71
CA LEU A 114 8.64 10.20 -2.93
C LEU A 114 7.21 10.72 -3.10
N ILE A 115 6.46 10.84 -2.00
CA ILE A 115 5.11 11.41 -2.01
C ILE A 115 5.10 12.90 -1.64
N TRP A 116 6.25 13.45 -1.26
CA TRP A 116 6.40 14.83 -0.79
C TRP A 116 5.44 15.20 0.34
N GLY A 117 5.29 14.27 1.29
CA GLY A 117 4.30 14.34 2.35
C GLY A 117 4.71 13.50 3.57
N TYR A 118 3.90 13.58 4.62
CA TYR A 118 4.08 12.73 5.80
C TYR A 118 3.43 11.36 5.58
N ARG A 119 4.14 10.32 6.01
CA ARG A 119 3.65 8.96 6.13
C ARG A 119 3.60 8.58 7.60
N GLU A 120 2.47 8.05 8.02
CA GLU A 120 2.28 7.54 9.37
C GLU A 120 2.43 6.02 9.40
N GLU A 121 3.12 5.51 10.40
CA GLU A 121 3.25 4.07 10.69
C GLU A 121 2.31 3.71 11.83
N TRP A 122 1.55 2.65 11.63
CA TRP A 122 0.55 2.15 12.57
C TRP A 122 0.76 0.67 12.85
N LYS A 123 0.50 0.26 14.08
CA LYS A 123 0.65 -1.11 14.55
C LYS A 123 -0.60 -1.60 15.28
N GLY A 124 -1.13 -2.75 14.85
CA GLY A 124 -2.19 -3.50 15.52
C GLY A 124 -1.71 -4.90 15.88
N ILE A 125 -2.24 -5.50 16.95
CA ILE A 125 -1.85 -6.85 17.39
C ILE A 125 -3.06 -7.78 17.32
N ILE A 126 -2.98 -8.81 16.49
CA ILE A 126 -3.90 -9.95 16.58
C ILE A 126 -3.38 -10.88 17.69
N PRO A 127 -4.22 -11.25 18.67
CA PRO A 127 -3.84 -12.15 19.75
C PRO A 127 -3.39 -13.54 19.25
N PRO A 128 -2.69 -14.31 20.09
CA PRO A 128 -2.35 -15.71 19.83
C PRO A 128 -3.54 -16.55 19.35
N GLN A 129 -3.29 -17.38 18.32
CA GLN A 129 -4.29 -18.31 17.77
C GLN A 129 -3.93 -19.76 18.06
N ALA A 130 -4.94 -20.63 18.07
CA ALA A 130 -4.75 -22.07 18.23
C ALA A 130 -4.10 -22.69 16.98
N ASP A 131 -3.50 -23.86 17.13
CA ASP A 131 -2.87 -24.57 16.02
C ASP A 131 -3.87 -24.87 14.88
N GLY A 132 -3.42 -24.70 13.64
CA GLY A 132 -4.24 -24.83 12.43
C GLY A 132 -5.27 -23.72 12.20
N THR A 133 -5.22 -22.60 12.94
CA THR A 133 -6.18 -21.50 12.79
C THR A 133 -5.81 -20.58 11.63
N LYS A 134 -6.53 -20.70 10.51
CA LYS A 134 -6.39 -19.72 9.42
C LYS A 134 -7.03 -18.39 9.80
N VAL A 135 -6.21 -17.36 9.96
CA VAL A 135 -6.67 -15.99 10.16
C VAL A 135 -6.94 -15.33 8.81
N ARG A 136 -8.11 -14.72 8.64
CA ARG A 136 -8.40 -13.82 7.51
C ARG A 136 -8.73 -12.45 8.04
N TYR A 137 -8.25 -11.40 7.39
CA TYR A 137 -8.47 -10.04 7.85
C TYR A 137 -8.54 -9.01 6.73
N ILE A 138 -9.17 -7.88 7.06
CA ILE A 138 -9.21 -6.64 6.27
C ILE A 138 -8.88 -5.48 7.21
N ILE A 139 -8.34 -4.38 6.69
CA ILE A 139 -7.91 -3.22 7.49
C ILE A 139 -8.57 -1.97 6.95
N GLU A 140 -9.17 -1.19 7.85
CA GLU A 140 -9.90 0.06 7.57
C GLU A 140 -9.23 1.22 8.29
N ALA A 141 -9.10 2.35 7.58
CA ALA A 141 -8.71 3.64 8.13
C ALA A 141 -9.84 4.66 7.91
N TRP A 142 -10.05 5.56 8.87
CA TRP A 142 -10.93 6.72 8.69
C TRP A 142 -10.56 7.87 9.61
N ASP A 143 -11.09 9.05 9.29
CA ASP A 143 -11.07 10.26 10.12
C ASP A 143 -12.42 10.38 10.85
N SER A 144 -12.41 10.61 12.16
CA SER A 144 -13.63 10.74 12.98
C SER A 144 -14.53 11.88 12.54
N LEU A 145 -13.94 12.92 11.92
CA LEU A 145 -14.66 14.07 11.36
C LEU A 145 -15.18 13.83 9.94
N GLY A 146 -14.79 12.73 9.29
CA GLY A 146 -15.22 12.36 7.95
C GLY A 146 -16.12 11.11 7.93
N ASP A 147 -16.86 10.97 6.84
CA ASP A 147 -17.76 9.82 6.63
C ASP A 147 -17.14 8.71 5.77
N LYS A 148 -15.97 8.96 5.19
CA LYS A 148 -15.32 8.04 4.27
C LYS A 148 -14.35 7.11 4.99
N SER A 149 -14.46 5.83 4.66
CA SER A 149 -13.49 4.79 5.02
C SER A 149 -12.55 4.50 3.85
N PHE A 150 -11.35 4.03 4.19
CA PHE A 150 -10.33 3.60 3.25
C PHE A 150 -9.77 2.25 3.68
N PHE A 151 -9.96 1.22 2.85
CA PHE A 151 -9.44 -0.11 3.11
C PHE A 151 -8.02 -0.30 2.55
N ALA A 152 -7.19 -1.07 3.24
CA ALA A 152 -5.78 -1.19 2.91
C ALA A 152 -5.52 -1.73 1.49
N ASP A 153 -4.46 -1.20 0.89
CA ASP A 153 -3.89 -1.48 -0.44
C ASP A 153 -4.75 -1.08 -1.64
N ASN A 154 -6.07 -1.23 -1.59
CA ASN A 154 -6.95 -0.84 -2.71
C ASN A 154 -7.77 0.44 -2.45
N ASN A 155 -7.71 1.00 -1.23
CA ASN A 155 -8.39 2.22 -0.83
C ASN A 155 -9.90 2.20 -1.10
N ALA A 156 -10.50 1.01 -1.15
CA ALA A 156 -11.95 0.85 -1.27
C ALA A 156 -12.66 1.53 -0.09
N SER A 157 -13.91 1.93 -0.27
CA SER A 157 -14.72 2.55 0.78
C SER A 157 -15.66 1.56 1.50
N ASP A 158 -15.72 0.31 1.03
CA ASP A 158 -16.61 -0.73 1.54
C ASP A 158 -15.82 -2.01 1.82
N SER A 159 -16.11 -2.66 2.96
CA SER A 159 -15.45 -3.89 3.41
C SER A 159 -15.59 -5.06 2.44
N LEU A 160 -16.68 -5.14 1.68
CA LEU A 160 -16.91 -6.22 0.72
C LEU A 160 -15.90 -6.18 -0.44
N GLN A 161 -15.48 -4.97 -0.80
CA GLN A 161 -14.50 -4.70 -1.84
C GLN A 161 -13.08 -4.57 -1.29
N ALA A 162 -12.86 -4.72 0.01
CA ALA A 162 -11.54 -4.59 0.62
C ALA A 162 -10.58 -5.69 0.17
N THR A 163 -9.29 -5.34 0.07
CA THR A 163 -8.21 -6.32 -0.06
C THR A 163 -8.25 -7.27 1.13
N ARG A 164 -8.33 -8.57 0.86
CA ARG A 164 -8.35 -9.61 1.89
C ARG A 164 -6.94 -10.17 2.10
N PHE A 165 -6.55 -10.27 3.35
CA PHE A 165 -5.28 -10.85 3.77
C PHE A 165 -5.52 -12.12 4.58
N SER A 166 -4.51 -12.98 4.66
CA SER A 166 -4.57 -14.17 5.52
C SER A 166 -3.20 -14.70 5.89
N TYR A 167 -3.11 -15.34 7.05
CA TYR A 167 -1.98 -16.17 7.49
C TYR A 167 -2.50 -17.44 8.21
N LEU A 168 -1.59 -18.35 8.55
CA LEU A 168 -1.87 -19.63 9.23
C LEU A 168 -1.44 -19.61 10.70
#